data_AF-S5PTR2-F1
#
_entry.id   AF-S5PTR2-F1
#
_cell.length_a   1.000
_cell.length_b   1.000
_cell.length_c   1.000
_cell.angle_alpha   90.00
_cell.angle_beta   90.00
_cell.angle_gamma   90.00
#
_symmetry.space_group_name_H-M   'P 1'
#
loop_
_entity.id
_entity.type
_entity.pdbx_description
1 polymer ?
#
loop_
_entity_poly.entity_id
_entity_poly.type
_entity_poly.pdbx_seq_one_letter_code
_entity_poly.pdbx_strand_id
1 'polypeptide(L)'
;MHYERTHTRTLILTRGYCIALPLTTMWWFLSSLFNLALPPTTNLLGELLIITALFNWSTTTIFFTGFTMLLTATYTLYTFIMTQHGKLQTQNAIPPIYTREHLLMVLHLIPLLLLTLRPNMLF
;
A
#
# COMPACT_ATOMS: atom_id res chain seq x y z
N MET A 1 3.84 -8.77 11.06
CA MET A 1 5.07 -8.93 10.25
C MET A 1 6.25 -8.14 10.78
N HIS A 2 6.32 -6.81 10.64
CA HIS A 2 7.48 -6.04 11.13
C HIS A 2 7.50 -5.93 12.67
N TYR A 3 6.36 -5.62 13.30
CA TYR A 3 6.25 -5.49 14.75
C TYR A 3 6.61 -6.78 15.52
N GLU A 4 6.25 -7.95 14.99
CA GLU A 4 6.60 -9.24 15.62
C GLU A 4 8.10 -9.55 15.56
N ARG A 5 8.85 -8.89 14.66
CA ARG A 5 10.29 -9.12 14.48
C ARG A 5 11.14 -8.07 15.19
N THR A 6 10.70 -6.81 15.20
CA THR A 6 11.47 -5.70 15.77
C THR A 6 10.92 -5.19 17.10
N HIS A 7 9.75 -5.67 17.53
CA HIS A 7 9.01 -5.21 18.72
C HIS A 7 8.86 -3.67 18.82
N THR A 8 9.01 -2.98 17.69
CA THR A 8 9.06 -1.53 17.60
C THR A 8 8.17 -1.07 16.45
N ARG A 9 7.45 0.04 16.66
CA ARG A 9 6.59 0.67 15.65
C ARG A 9 7.30 1.77 14.87
N THR A 10 8.56 2.02 15.17
CA THR A 10 9.38 3.07 14.58
C THR A 10 9.87 2.64 13.19
N LEU A 11 9.21 3.16 12.15
CA LEU A 11 9.48 2.83 10.75
C LEU A 11 10.94 3.06 10.32
N ILE A 12 11.62 4.01 10.94
CA ILE A 12 13.02 4.35 10.65
C ILE A 12 13.97 3.23 11.08
N LEU A 13 13.64 2.47 12.14
CA LEU A 13 14.45 1.35 12.64
C LEU A 13 14.27 0.07 11.81
N THR A 14 13.24 0.01 10.97
CA THR A 14 12.87 -1.13 10.12
C THR A 14 13.30 -0.91 8.66
N ARG A 15 14.51 -0.40 8.43
CA ARG A 15 15.03 -0.10 7.08
C ARG A 15 15.67 -1.32 6.41
N GLY A 16 15.56 -1.39 5.08
CA GLY A 16 16.36 -2.29 4.24
C GLY A 16 15.85 -3.73 4.11
N TYR A 17 14.56 -3.99 4.38
CA TYR A 17 13.99 -5.33 4.26
C TYR A 17 14.05 -5.94 2.86
N CYS A 18 14.28 -5.14 1.81
CA CYS A 18 14.48 -5.63 0.44
C CYS A 18 15.63 -6.63 0.33
N ILE A 19 16.69 -6.44 1.10
CA ILE A 19 17.88 -7.30 1.07
C ILE A 19 17.65 -8.58 1.87
N ALA A 20 16.94 -8.49 3.01
CA ALA A 20 16.76 -9.62 3.91
C ALA A 20 15.60 -10.55 3.50
N LEU A 21 14.50 -9.99 2.98
CA LEU A 21 13.24 -10.72 2.79
C LEU A 21 12.54 -10.27 1.49
N PRO A 22 13.04 -10.64 0.30
CA PRO A 22 12.55 -10.15 -0.98
C PRO A 22 11.09 -10.54 -1.28
N LEU A 23 10.60 -11.62 -0.69
CA LEU A 23 9.21 -12.05 -0.91
C LEU A 23 8.21 -11.16 -0.14
N THR A 24 8.53 -10.73 1.09
CA THR A 24 7.68 -9.74 1.79
C THR A 24 7.73 -8.37 1.16
N THR A 25 8.84 -8.00 0.52
CA THR A 25 8.95 -6.69 -0.12
C THR A 25 8.07 -6.64 -1.37
N MET A 26 7.95 -7.75 -2.10
CA MET A 26 6.95 -7.91 -3.16
C MET A 26 5.52 -7.78 -2.63
N TRP A 27 5.19 -8.42 -1.50
CA TRP A 27 3.86 -8.27 -0.89
C TRP A 27 3.56 -6.83 -0.46
N TRP A 28 4.54 -6.16 0.14
CA TRP A 28 4.44 -4.74 0.50
C TRP A 28 4.30 -3.85 -0.72
N PHE A 29 5.05 -4.12 -1.77
CA PHE A 29 4.97 -3.40 -3.03
C PHE A 29 3.57 -3.52 -3.62
N LEU A 30 3.06 -4.74 -3.77
CA LEU A 30 1.70 -4.97 -4.28
C LEU A 30 0.64 -4.24 -3.43
N SER A 31 0.74 -4.32 -2.11
CA SER A 31 -0.19 -3.62 -1.22
C SER A 31 -0.11 -2.09 -1.36
N SER A 32 1.09 -1.53 -1.55
CA SER A 32 1.29 -0.10 -1.78
C SER A 32 0.76 0.33 -3.15
N LEU A 33 0.87 -0.52 -4.19
CA LEU A 33 0.28 -0.27 -5.50
C LEU A 33 -1.25 -0.25 -5.44
N PHE A 34 -1.86 -1.18 -4.71
CA PHE A 34 -3.31 -1.18 -4.50
C PHE A 34 -3.77 0.06 -3.72
N ASN A 35 -2.96 0.55 -2.78
CA ASN A 35 -3.23 1.79 -2.05
C ASN A 35 -3.06 3.03 -2.95
N LEU A 36 -2.07 3.03 -3.84
CA LEU A 36 -1.73 4.14 -4.74
C LEU A 36 -2.79 4.42 -5.82
N ALA A 37 -3.96 3.81 -5.77
CA ALA A 37 -5.05 4.05 -6.72
C ALA A 37 -4.55 3.95 -8.18
N LEU A 38 -3.76 2.93 -8.51
CA LEU A 38 -3.27 2.74 -9.88
C LEU A 38 -4.43 2.31 -10.83
N PRO A 39 -4.35 2.62 -12.13
CA PRO A 39 -5.38 2.22 -13.11
C PRO A 39 -5.24 0.72 -13.36
N PRO A 40 -5.98 -0.18 -12.68
CA PRO A 40 -7.43 -0.42 -12.77
C PRO A 40 -8.05 -0.80 -11.40
N THR A 41 -7.61 -0.14 -10.33
CA THR A 41 -7.96 -0.48 -8.94
C THR A 41 -9.30 0.13 -8.52
N THR A 42 -9.98 -0.52 -7.57
CA THR A 42 -11.25 -0.03 -7.02
C THR A 42 -11.10 1.26 -6.23
N ASN A 43 -9.92 1.51 -5.64
CA ASN A 43 -9.63 2.76 -4.93
C ASN A 43 -9.71 3.98 -5.87
N LEU A 44 -9.11 3.88 -7.07
CA LEU A 44 -9.21 4.93 -8.08
C LEU A 44 -10.65 5.11 -8.59
N LEU A 45 -11.39 4.03 -8.81
CA LEU A 45 -12.78 4.11 -9.25
C LEU A 45 -13.64 4.87 -8.23
N GLY A 46 -13.47 4.58 -6.94
CA GLY A 46 -14.15 5.29 -5.86
C GLY A 46 -13.79 6.77 -5.81
N GLU A 47 -12.50 7.10 -5.85
CA GLU A 47 -12.03 8.49 -5.87
C GLU A 47 -12.54 9.26 -7.10
N LEU A 48 -12.55 8.64 -8.28
CA LEU A 48 -13.04 9.26 -9.52
C LEU A 48 -14.55 9.50 -9.47
N LEU A 49 -15.33 8.59 -8.89
CA LEU A 49 -16.76 8.80 -8.63
C LEU A 49 -17.00 9.96 -7.66
N ILE A 50 -16.19 10.08 -6.59
CA ILE A 50 -16.28 11.21 -5.66
C ILE A 50 -15.93 12.53 -6.37
N ILE A 51 -14.88 12.55 -7.19
CA ILE A 51 -14.46 13.74 -7.95
C ILE A 51 -15.56 14.17 -8.92
N THR A 52 -16.18 13.24 -9.65
CA THR A 52 -17.27 13.55 -10.58
C THR A 52 -18.52 14.07 -9.85
N ALA A 53 -18.87 13.50 -8.69
CA ALA A 53 -19.98 13.98 -7.88
C ALA A 53 -19.73 15.39 -7.32
N LEU A 54 -18.53 15.66 -6.80
CA LEU A 54 -18.15 16.96 -6.25
C LEU A 54 -18.00 18.03 -7.34
N PHE A 55 -17.50 17.65 -8.51
CA PHE A 55 -17.40 18.56 -9.65
C PHE A 55 -18.76 19.06 -10.11
N ASN A 56 -19.78 18.18 -10.12
CA ASN A 56 -21.17 18.56 -10.40
C ASN A 56 -21.73 19.54 -9.36
N TRP A 57 -21.23 19.49 -8.11
CA TRP A 57 -21.68 20.38 -7.04
C TRP A 57 -20.99 21.75 -7.07
N SER A 58 -19.66 21.78 -7.20
CA SER A 58 -18.92 23.02 -7.45
C SER A 58 -17.56 22.74 -8.10
N THR A 59 -17.22 23.52 -9.12
CA THR A 59 -15.99 23.33 -9.92
C THR A 59 -14.70 23.57 -9.12
N THR A 60 -14.77 24.35 -8.04
CA THR A 60 -13.63 24.66 -7.17
C THR A 60 -13.17 23.46 -6.33
N THR A 61 -14.01 22.44 -6.15
CA THR A 61 -13.67 21.25 -5.34
C THR A 61 -12.60 20.37 -5.97
N ILE A 62 -12.42 20.42 -7.30
CA ILE A 62 -11.39 19.65 -8.02
C ILE A 62 -9.99 19.93 -7.47
N PHE A 63 -9.68 21.19 -7.16
CA PHE A 63 -8.36 21.57 -6.68
C PHE A 63 -8.04 20.89 -5.35
N PHE A 64 -9.02 20.89 -4.43
CA PHE A 64 -8.88 20.24 -3.13
C PHE A 64 -8.78 18.73 -3.25
N THR A 65 -9.65 18.09 -4.05
CA THR A 65 -9.63 16.63 -4.22
C THR A 65 -8.36 16.12 -4.93
N GLY A 66 -7.86 16.88 -5.91
CA GLY A 66 -6.59 16.58 -6.57
C GLY A 66 -5.41 16.69 -5.62
N PHE A 67 -5.41 17.70 -4.75
CA PHE A 67 -4.37 17.86 -3.74
C PHE A 67 -4.40 16.73 -2.69
N THR A 68 -5.59 16.30 -2.24
CA THR A 68 -5.70 15.18 -1.31
C THR A 68 -5.19 13.87 -1.91
N MET A 69 -5.48 13.60 -3.19
CA MET A 69 -4.97 12.43 -3.90
C MET A 69 -3.44 12.46 -4.04
N LEU A 70 -2.86 13.63 -4.29
CA LEU A 70 -1.40 13.79 -4.35
C LEU A 70 -0.76 13.51 -2.99
N LEU A 71 -1.36 14.01 -1.90
CA LEU A 71 -0.86 13.76 -0.54
C LEU A 71 -0.93 12.28 -0.14
N THR A 72 -2.02 11.59 -0.46
CA THR A 72 -2.14 10.15 -0.16
C THR A 72 -1.12 9.33 -0.97
N ALA A 73 -0.94 9.67 -2.25
CA ALA A 73 0.04 9.02 -3.11
C ALA A 73 1.49 9.23 -2.64
N THR A 74 1.85 10.46 -2.28
CA THR A 74 3.20 10.78 -1.79
C THR A 74 3.48 10.14 -0.43
N TYR A 75 2.51 10.14 0.49
CA TYR A 75 2.67 9.50 1.79
C TYR A 75 2.85 7.98 1.68
N THR A 76 2.01 7.31 0.90
CA THR A 76 2.11 5.85 0.70
C THR A 76 3.44 5.45 0.08
N LEU A 77 3.89 6.17 -0.95
CA LEU A 77 5.19 5.96 -1.58
C LEU A 77 6.35 6.25 -0.61
N TYR A 78 6.25 7.30 0.21
CA TYR A 78 7.25 7.60 1.24
C TYR A 78 7.38 6.46 2.25
N THR A 79 6.26 5.93 2.76
CA THR A 79 6.29 4.80 3.70
C THR A 79 6.88 3.52 3.10
N PHE A 80 6.64 3.27 1.81
CA PHE A 80 7.24 2.15 1.09
C PHE A 80 8.76 2.30 0.96
N ILE A 81 9.24 3.46 0.50
CA ILE A 81 10.68 3.72 0.36
C ILE A 81 11.38 3.63 1.72
N MET A 82 10.80 4.23 2.77
CA MET A 82 11.43 4.25 4.09
C MET A 82 11.55 2.87 4.75
N THR A 83 10.70 1.91 4.39
CA THR A 83 10.72 0.54 4.95
C THR A 83 11.53 -0.44 4.10
N GLN A 84 11.35 -0.38 2.78
CA GLN A 84 11.94 -1.37 1.87
C GLN A 84 13.31 -0.95 1.36
N HIS A 85 13.52 0.35 1.12
CA HIS A 85 14.77 0.88 0.57
C HIS A 85 15.75 1.31 1.68
N GLY A 86 17.04 1.20 1.40
CA GLY A 86 18.12 1.58 2.31
C GLY A 86 18.92 0.40 2.84
N LYS A 87 19.95 0.71 3.62
CA LYS A 87 20.86 -0.28 4.21
C LYS A 87 20.18 -0.90 5.44
N LEU A 88 20.28 -2.23 5.56
CA LEU A 88 19.85 -2.96 6.76
C LEU A 88 20.56 -2.38 7.99
N GLN A 89 19.77 -1.83 8.91
CA GLN A 89 20.30 -1.20 10.13
C GLN A 89 20.48 -2.21 11.26
N THR A 90 19.83 -3.37 11.19
CA THR A 90 19.93 -4.44 12.19
C THR A 90 21.07 -5.41 11.83
N GLN A 91 22.10 -5.50 12.68
CA GLN A 91 23.16 -6.51 12.60
C GLN A 91 22.72 -7.93 12.99
N ASN A 92 21.48 -8.09 13.46
CA ASN A 92 20.94 -9.39 13.88
C ASN A 92 20.26 -10.09 12.69
N ALA A 93 20.53 -11.39 12.55
CA ALA A 93 19.88 -12.24 11.56
C ALA A 93 18.36 -12.20 11.77
N ILE A 94 17.65 -11.63 10.80
CA ILE A 94 16.20 -11.59 10.81
C ILE A 94 15.71 -13.01 10.49
N PRO A 95 14.85 -13.63 11.33
CA PRO A 95 14.35 -14.96 11.03
C PRO A 95 13.51 -14.94 9.74
N PRO A 96 13.57 -16.01 8.93
CA PRO A 96 12.81 -16.12 7.69
C PRO A 96 11.30 -16.00 7.96
N ILE A 97 10.55 -15.72 6.90
CA ILE A 97 9.09 -15.57 6.99
C ILE A 97 8.42 -16.92 7.13
N TYR A 98 7.46 -16.99 8.04
CA TYR A 98 6.61 -18.16 8.21
C TYR A 98 5.56 -18.25 7.09
N THR A 99 5.22 -19.47 6.69
CA THR A 99 4.16 -19.74 5.69
C THR A 99 2.82 -19.09 6.05
N ARG A 100 2.51 -18.97 7.35
CA ARG A 100 1.31 -18.27 7.86
C ARG A 100 1.25 -16.81 7.43
N GLU A 101 2.37 -16.11 7.45
CA GLU A 101 2.44 -14.69 7.07
C GLU A 101 2.17 -14.53 5.57
N HIS A 102 2.72 -15.42 4.74
CA HIS A 102 2.43 -15.43 3.31
C HIS A 102 0.96 -15.73 3.02
N LEU A 103 0.38 -16.73 3.68
CA LEU A 103 -1.04 -17.05 3.53
C LEU A 103 -1.93 -15.87 3.89
N LEU A 104 -1.59 -15.14 4.97
CA LEU A 104 -2.34 -13.96 5.39
C LEU A 104 -2.33 -12.87 4.32
N MET A 105 -1.17 -12.57 3.71
CA MET A 105 -1.07 -11.58 2.63
C MET A 105 -1.84 -12.02 1.39
N VAL A 106 -1.72 -13.28 1.01
CA VAL A 106 -2.45 -13.87 -0.12
C VAL A 106 -3.96 -13.74 0.11
N LEU A 107 -4.45 -14.09 1.30
CA LEU A 107 -5.87 -14.00 1.62
C LEU A 107 -6.41 -12.57 1.62
N HIS A 108 -5.57 -11.56 1.89
CA HIS A 108 -5.97 -10.15 1.75
C HIS A 108 -5.93 -9.67 0.30
N LEU A 109 -4.96 -10.13 -0.50
CA LEU A 109 -4.77 -9.66 -1.87
C LEU A 109 -5.72 -10.33 -2.87
N ILE A 110 -6.07 -11.61 -2.69
CA ILE A 110 -7.04 -12.32 -3.54
C ILE A 110 -8.38 -11.59 -3.64
N PRO A 111 -9.08 -11.24 -2.54
CA PRO A 111 -10.37 -10.57 -2.63
C PRO A 111 -10.22 -9.19 -3.26
N LEU A 112 -9.12 -8.48 -2.97
CA LEU A 112 -8.84 -7.16 -3.53
C LEU A 112 -8.65 -7.23 -5.06
N LEU A 113 -7.92 -8.24 -5.54
CA LEU A 113 -7.71 -8.48 -6.98
C LEU A 113 -9.03 -8.93 -7.65
N LEU A 114 -9.80 -9.80 -7.01
CA LEU A 114 -11.11 -10.22 -7.50
C LEU A 114 -12.06 -9.03 -7.68
N LEU A 115 -12.05 -8.10 -6.73
CA LEU A 115 -12.83 -6.86 -6.77
C LEU A 115 -12.43 -5.96 -7.95
N THR A 116 -11.13 -5.88 -8.27
CA THR A 116 -10.66 -5.11 -9.44
C THR A 116 -11.10 -5.72 -10.77
N LEU A 117 -11.25 -7.06 -10.85
CA LEU A 117 -11.70 -7.75 -12.06
C LEU A 117 -13.21 -7.63 -12.28
N ARG A 118 -14.00 -7.47 -11.21
CA ARG A 118 -15.46 -7.39 -11.24
C ARG A 118 -15.94 -6.17 -10.42
N PRO A 119 -15.67 -4.93 -10.85
CA PRO A 119 -16.10 -3.74 -10.12
C PRO A 119 -17.63 -3.64 -10.01
N ASN A 120 -18.36 -4.24 -10.96
CA ASN A 120 -19.83 -4.28 -10.99
C ASN A 120 -20.47 -5.06 -9.82
N MET A 121 -19.69 -5.73 -8.95
CA MET A 121 -20.25 -6.33 -7.73
C MET A 121 -20.41 -5.31 -6.59
N LEU A 122 -19.81 -4.12 -6.71
CA LEU A 122 -19.90 -3.05 -5.71
C LEU A 122 -20.84 -1.90 -6.10
N PHE A 123 -21.15 -1.77 -7.38
CA PHE A 123 -21.96 -0.69 -7.96
C PHE A 123 -23.25 -1.23 -8.57
#